data_AF-A0A3B9EVT4-F1
#
_entry.id   AF-A0A3B9EVT4-F1
#
_cell.length_a   1.000
_cell.length_b   1.000
_cell.length_c   1.000
_cell.angle_alpha   90.00
_cell.angle_beta   90.00
_cell.angle_gamma   90.00
#
_symmetry.space_group_name_H-M   'P 1'
#
loop_
_entity.id
_entity.type
_entity.pdbx_description
1 polymer ?
#
loop_
_entity_poly.entity_id
_entity_poly.type
_entity_poly.pdbx_seq_one_letter_code
_entity_poly.pdbx_strand_id
1 'polypeptide(L)'
;GAATVVQEARHKGHSGYTFRKLFRLFFNMFFNFSILPLRIFTILGFLVFLTAFVLSVIFVVQKIMDPSIEAGWTSLIIAILALSGVQIIFMGLIGEYLGKQYLDQNKTPQWVIRKQVE
;
A
#
# COMPACT_ATOMS: atom_id res chain seq x y z
N GLY A 1 16.99 -39.91 -12.35
CA GLY A 1 15.97 -40.01 -13.42
C GLY A 1 14.70 -39.35 -12.94
N ALA A 2 14.14 -38.42 -13.70
CA ALA A 2 12.87 -37.79 -13.36
C ALA A 2 11.74 -38.67 -13.89
N ALA A 3 10.93 -39.25 -13.00
CA ALA A 3 9.72 -39.96 -13.38
C ALA A 3 8.60 -38.94 -13.63
N THR A 4 8.09 -38.89 -14.85
CA THR A 4 6.92 -38.08 -15.19
C THR A 4 5.66 -38.77 -14.69
N VAL A 5 5.03 -38.18 -13.67
CA VAL A 5 3.74 -38.66 -13.15
C VAL A 5 2.63 -38.17 -14.07
N VAL A 6 1.97 -39.10 -14.76
CA VAL A 6 0.78 -38.80 -15.57
C VAL A 6 -0.42 -38.67 -14.64
N GLN A 7 -1.05 -37.50 -14.60
CA GLN A 7 -2.25 -37.30 -13.78
C GLN A 7 -3.48 -37.85 -14.50
N GLU A 8 -4.15 -38.82 -13.88
CA GLU A 8 -5.44 -39.34 -14.38
C GLU A 8 -6.55 -38.29 -14.25
N ALA A 9 -7.53 -38.35 -15.16
CA ALA A 9 -8.70 -37.49 -15.12
C ALA A 9 -9.54 -37.79 -13.86
N ARG A 10 -9.90 -36.75 -13.10
CA ARG A 10 -10.65 -36.92 -11.84
C ARG A 10 -12.02 -37.54 -12.11
N HIS A 11 -12.32 -38.67 -11.47
CA HIS A 11 -13.62 -39.36 -11.58
C HIS A 11 -14.77 -38.67 -10.82
N LYS A 12 -14.49 -37.85 -9.80
CA LYS A 12 -15.48 -37.05 -9.04
C LYS A 12 -14.88 -35.74 -8.52
N GLY A 13 -15.72 -34.71 -8.42
CA GLY A 13 -15.37 -33.39 -7.87
C GLY A 13 -14.99 -32.35 -8.93
N HIS A 14 -15.15 -31.07 -8.61
CA HIS A 14 -14.74 -29.95 -9.47
C HIS A 14 -13.40 -29.38 -9.02
N SER A 15 -12.67 -28.76 -9.96
CA SER A 15 -11.40 -28.10 -9.64
C SER A 15 -11.58 -27.10 -8.50
N GLY A 16 -10.78 -27.27 -7.44
CA GLY A 16 -10.63 -26.27 -6.38
C GLY A 16 -10.02 -24.95 -6.88
N TYR A 17 -9.44 -24.96 -8.08
CA TYR A 17 -8.79 -23.83 -8.73
C TYR A 17 -9.72 -23.24 -9.79
N THR A 18 -10.73 -22.48 -9.34
CA THR A 18 -11.44 -21.55 -10.23
C THR A 18 -10.70 -20.23 -10.27
N PHE A 19 -10.83 -19.47 -11.36
CA PHE A 19 -10.19 -18.16 -11.51
C PHE A 19 -10.45 -17.25 -10.29
N ARG A 20 -11.69 -17.21 -9.81
CA ARG A 20 -12.07 -16.46 -8.60
C ARG A 20 -11.36 -16.93 -7.33
N LYS A 21 -11.15 -18.24 -7.16
CA LYS A 21 -10.42 -18.80 -6.01
C LYS A 21 -8.93 -18.50 -6.10
N LEU A 22 -8.34 -18.56 -7.30
CA LEU A 22 -6.95 -18.12 -7.52
C LEU A 22 -6.77 -16.64 -7.23
N PHE A 23 -7.67 -15.78 -7.70
CA PHE A 23 -7.57 -14.34 -7.47
C PHE A 23 -7.69 -13.98 -5.98
N ARG A 24 -8.60 -14.66 -5.26
CA ARG A 24 -8.71 -14.55 -3.80
C ARG A 24 -7.44 -15.04 -3.10
N LEU A 25 -6.88 -16.16 -3.55
CA LEU A 25 -5.65 -16.72 -3.00
C LEU A 25 -4.47 -15.75 -3.20
N PHE A 26 -4.35 -15.17 -4.39
CA PHE A 26 -3.35 -14.15 -4.71
C PHE A 26 -3.46 -12.95 -3.78
N PHE A 27 -4.64 -12.35 -3.62
CA PHE A 27 -4.80 -11.22 -2.71
C PHE A 27 -4.51 -11.60 -1.26
N ASN A 28 -4.96 -12.77 -0.80
CA ASN A 28 -4.61 -13.24 0.53
C ASN A 28 -3.09 -13.35 0.71
N MET A 29 -2.37 -13.87 -0.28
CA MET A 29 -0.90 -13.92 -0.23
C MET A 29 -0.27 -12.53 -0.29
N PHE A 30 -0.79 -11.65 -1.14
CA PHE A 30 -0.27 -10.29 -1.35
C PHE A 30 -0.43 -9.40 -0.11
N PHE A 31 -1.57 -9.48 0.58
CA PHE A 31 -1.82 -8.69 1.79
C PHE A 31 -1.23 -9.30 3.06
N ASN A 32 -1.20 -10.63 3.17
CA ASN A 32 -0.58 -11.26 4.34
C ASN A 32 0.93 -11.24 4.16
N PHE A 33 1.53 -11.99 3.23
CA PHE A 33 2.98 -12.27 3.25
C PHE A 33 3.88 -11.21 2.60
N SER A 34 3.41 -9.97 2.43
CA SER A 34 4.18 -8.95 1.70
C SER A 34 4.10 -7.56 2.32
N ILE A 35 5.24 -6.87 2.31
CA ILE A 35 5.37 -5.45 2.71
C ILE A 35 5.12 -4.52 1.51
N LEU A 36 5.05 -5.09 0.30
CA LEU A 36 4.76 -4.39 -0.96
C LEU A 36 3.49 -3.52 -0.90
N PRO A 37 2.32 -4.00 -0.39
CA PRO A 37 1.12 -3.18 -0.28
C PRO A 37 1.37 -1.90 0.54
N LEU A 38 2.06 -2.03 1.67
CA LEU A 38 2.35 -0.91 2.55
C LEU A 38 3.24 0.13 1.86
N ARG A 39 4.29 -0.30 1.16
CA ARG A 39 5.14 0.62 0.38
C ARG A 39 4.38 1.36 -0.71
N ILE A 40 3.44 0.70 -1.40
CA ILE A 40 2.60 1.33 -2.43
C ILE A 40 1.75 2.45 -1.80
N PHE A 41 1.10 2.17 -0.66
CA PHE A 41 0.28 3.17 0.02
C PHE A 41 1.10 4.34 0.58
N THR A 42 2.33 4.11 1.05
CA THR A 42 3.23 5.20 1.47
C THR A 42 3.58 6.13 0.31
N ILE A 43 3.90 5.58 -0.87
CA ILE A 43 4.18 6.37 -2.08
C ILE A 43 2.94 7.14 -2.55
N LEU A 44 1.77 6.50 -2.57
CA LEU A 44 0.51 7.15 -2.92
C LEU A 44 0.19 8.29 -1.93
N GLY A 45 0.37 8.06 -0.63
CA GLY A 45 0.19 9.09 0.38
C GLY A 45 1.10 10.30 0.15
N PHE A 46 2.38 10.05 -0.17
CA PHE A 46 3.31 11.13 -0.50
C PHE A 46 2.87 11.93 -1.74
N LEU A 47 2.40 11.25 -2.80
CA LEU A 47 1.88 11.93 -4.00
C LEU A 47 0.66 12.81 -3.67
N VAL A 48 -0.29 12.29 -2.89
CA VAL A 48 -1.48 13.06 -2.46
C VAL A 48 -1.07 14.27 -1.62
N PHE A 49 -0.15 14.10 -0.67
CA PHE A 49 0.40 15.21 0.12
C PHE A 49 1.00 16.30 -0.77
N LEU A 50 1.79 15.92 -1.78
CA LEU A 50 2.41 16.87 -2.70
C LEU A 50 1.36 17.65 -3.51
N THR A 51 0.30 16.98 -3.97
CA THR A 51 -0.81 17.67 -4.66
C THR A 51 -1.57 18.63 -3.73
N ALA A 52 -1.84 18.24 -2.48
CA ALA A 52 -2.50 19.09 -1.49
C ALA A 52 -1.66 20.34 -1.15
N PHE A 53 -0.34 20.17 -1.08
CA PHE A 53 0.60 21.28 -0.87
C PHE A 53 0.55 22.28 -2.04
N VAL A 54 0.63 21.79 -3.28
CA VAL A 54 0.54 22.64 -4.49
C VAL A 54 -0.79 23.38 -4.54
N LEU A 55 -1.92 22.71 -4.26
CA LEU A 55 -3.23 23.34 -4.22
C LEU A 55 -3.31 24.45 -3.15
N SER A 56 -2.74 24.20 -1.97
CA SER A 56 -2.69 25.21 -0.90
C SER A 56 -1.97 26.48 -1.35
N VAL A 57 -0.83 26.35 -2.04
CA VAL A 57 -0.08 27.49 -2.59
C VAL A 57 -0.90 28.23 -3.65
N ILE A 58 -1.58 27.51 -4.55
CA ILE A 58 -2.44 28.12 -5.58
C ILE A 58 -3.56 28.95 -4.93
N PHE A 59 -4.21 28.44 -3.90
CA PHE A 59 -5.29 29.17 -3.20
C PHE A 59 -4.77 30.43 -2.49
N VAL A 60 -3.56 30.39 -1.92
CA VAL A 60 -2.92 31.60 -1.35
C VAL A 60 -2.70 32.65 -2.43
N VAL A 61 -2.13 32.25 -3.57
CA VAL A 61 -1.86 33.18 -4.69
C VAL A 61 -3.17 33.76 -5.23
N GLN A 62 -4.21 32.94 -5.42
CA GLN A 62 -5.53 33.41 -5.85
C GLN A 62 -6.12 34.44 -4.89
N LYS A 63 -6.02 34.23 -3.58
CA LYS A 63 -6.52 35.20 -2.59
C LYS A 63 -5.79 36.54 -2.61
N ILE A 64 -4.49 36.54 -2.93
CA ILE A 64 -3.70 37.76 -3.06
C ILE A 64 -4.06 38.49 -4.36
N MET A 65 -4.30 37.75 -5.45
CA MET A 65 -4.64 38.33 -6.76
C MET A 65 -6.09 38.81 -6.86
N ASP A 66 -7.02 38.15 -6.17
CA ASP A 66 -8.44 38.47 -6.20
C ASP A 66 -8.98 38.81 -4.80
N PRO A 67 -9.06 40.12 -4.47
CA PRO A 67 -9.63 40.59 -3.22
C PRO A 67 -11.13 40.29 -3.06
N SER A 68 -11.84 39.94 -4.14
CA SER A 68 -13.29 39.66 -4.11
C SER A 68 -13.63 38.32 -3.47
N ILE A 69 -12.65 37.41 -3.35
CA ILE A 69 -12.81 36.15 -2.64
C ILE A 69 -13.18 36.45 -1.19
N GLU A 70 -14.23 35.80 -0.68
CA GLU A 70 -14.72 36.04 0.68
C GLU A 70 -13.62 35.83 1.74
N ALA A 71 -13.71 36.61 2.83
CA ALA A 71 -12.85 36.42 3.98
C ALA A 71 -13.17 35.06 4.63
N GLY A 72 -12.14 34.31 5.03
CA GLY A 72 -12.30 33.01 5.68
C GLY A 72 -12.28 31.80 4.73
N TRP A 73 -12.76 31.93 3.48
CA TRP A 73 -12.83 30.81 2.52
C TRP A 73 -11.45 30.18 2.25
N THR A 74 -10.49 31.01 1.84
CA THR A 74 -9.13 30.55 1.54
C THR A 74 -8.45 29.94 2.76
N SER A 75 -8.56 30.57 3.93
CA SER A 75 -7.98 30.06 5.17
C SER A 75 -8.61 28.74 5.62
N LEU A 76 -9.92 28.55 5.41
CA LEU A 76 -10.61 27.31 5.74
C LEU A 76 -10.13 26.15 4.86
N ILE A 77 -10.05 26.36 3.54
CA ILE A 77 -9.54 25.34 2.61
C ILE A 77 -8.09 24.99 2.93
N ILE A 78 -7.24 26.00 3.17
CA ILE A 78 -5.83 25.76 3.54
C ILE A 78 -5.74 24.98 4.86
N ALA A 79 -6.54 25.32 5.87
CA ALA A 79 -6.54 24.58 7.14
C ALA A 79 -6.95 23.11 6.95
N ILE A 80 -7.98 22.85 6.13
CA ILE A 80 -8.41 21.50 5.78
C ILE A 80 -7.29 20.75 5.04
N LEU A 81 -6.70 21.34 4.00
CA LEU A 81 -5.62 20.74 3.24
C LEU A 81 -4.37 20.47 4.10
N ALA A 82 -4.03 21.38 5.00
CA ALA A 82 -2.92 21.21 5.94
C ALA A 82 -3.17 20.05 6.92
N LEU A 83 -4.36 20.00 7.52
CA LEU A 83 -4.75 18.90 8.41
C LEU A 83 -4.76 17.55 7.67
N SER A 84 -5.34 17.50 6.47
CA SER A 84 -5.33 16.30 5.64
C SER A 84 -3.92 15.88 5.25
N GLY A 85 -3.04 16.83 4.93
CA GLY A 85 -1.64 16.55 4.62
C GLY A 85 -0.90 15.91 5.80
N VAL A 86 -1.06 16.47 7.00
CA VAL A 86 -0.49 15.92 8.24
C VAL A 86 -1.04 14.51 8.53
N GLN A 87 -2.35 14.30 8.36
CA GLN A 87 -2.98 12.98 8.55
C GLN A 87 -2.39 11.92 7.60
N ILE A 88 -2.18 12.28 6.33
CA ILE A 88 -1.60 11.36 5.33
C ILE A 88 -0.15 10.98 5.68
N ILE A 89 0.65 11.94 6.16
CA ILE A 89 2.01 11.67 6.63
C ILE A 89 1.99 10.65 7.79
N PHE A 90 1.10 10.85 8.77
CA PHE A 90 0.95 9.91 9.88
C PHE A 90 0.48 8.52 9.42
N MET A 91 -0.44 8.44 8.46
CA MET A 91 -0.87 7.16 7.88
C MET A 91 0.28 6.41 7.20
N GLY A 92 1.17 7.12 6.49
CA GLY A 92 2.38 6.53 5.90
C GLY A 92 3.36 6.00 6.96
N LEU A 93 3.58 6.75 8.03
CA LEU A 93 4.40 6.33 9.19
C LEU A 93 3.86 5.07 9.87
N ILE A 94 2.55 5.04 10.12
CA ILE A 94 1.87 3.87 10.69
C ILE A 94 2.01 2.66 9.75
N GLY A 95 1.88 2.86 8.44
CA GLY A 95 2.07 1.81 7.44
C GLY A 95 3.47 1.21 7.47
N GLU A 96 4.52 2.05 7.48
CA GLU A 96 5.92 1.60 7.57
C GLU A 96 6.18 0.84 8.89
N TYR A 97 5.64 1.32 10.00
CA TYR A 97 5.75 0.65 11.30
C TYR A 97 5.07 -0.71 11.32
N LEU A 98 3.83 -0.80 10.83
CA LEU A 98 3.10 -2.07 10.72
C LEU A 98 3.81 -3.05 9.79
N GLY A 99 4.44 -2.57 8.71
CA GLY A 99 5.21 -3.40 7.79
C GLY A 99 6.43 -4.04 8.43
N LYS A 100 7.17 -3.28 9.25
CA LYS A 100 8.30 -3.81 10.03
C LYS A 100 7.82 -4.82 11.08
N GLN A 101 6.77 -4.48 11.82
CA GLN A 101 6.18 -5.39 12.81
C GLN A 101 5.72 -6.71 12.18
N TYR A 102 5.13 -6.65 10.99
CA TYR A 102 4.73 -7.84 10.24
C TYR A 102 5.93 -8.71 9.85
N LEU A 103 7.03 -8.10 9.42
CA LEU A 103 8.26 -8.82 9.08
C LEU A 103 8.89 -9.48 10.30
N ASP A 104 8.92 -8.78 11.43
CA ASP A 104 9.47 -9.26 12.70
C ASP A 104 8.67 -10.47 13.24
N GLN A 105 7.35 -10.45 13.10
CA GLN A 105 6.50 -11.59 13.46
C GLN A 105 6.73 -12.81 12.57
N ASN A 106 7.10 -12.60 11.31
CA ASN A 106 7.20 -13.69 10.35
C ASN A 106 8.40 -14.63 10.56
N LYS A 107 9.32 -14.35 11.50
CA LYS A 107 10.49 -15.19 11.85
C LYS A 107 11.22 -15.82 10.65
N THR A 108 11.14 -15.22 9.47
CA THR A 108 11.73 -15.80 8.27
C THR A 108 13.24 -15.67 8.43
N PRO A 109 13.99 -16.78 8.46
CA PRO A 109 15.43 -16.70 8.67
C PRO A 109 16.04 -15.86 7.54
N GLN A 110 16.80 -14.83 7.90
CA GLN A 110 17.52 -13.93 6.98
C GLN A 110 18.55 -14.65 6.10
N TRP A 111 18.80 -15.93 6.38
CA TRP A 111 19.79 -16.75 5.72
C TRP A 111 19.15 -18.04 5.20
N VAL A 112 19.65 -18.52 4.06
CA VAL A 112 19.34 -19.83 3.51
C VAL A 112 20.66 -20.60 3.47
N ILE A 113 20.79 -21.69 4.24
CA ILE A 113 21.97 -22.57 4.14
C ILE A 113 21.96 -23.17 2.74
N ARG A 114 22.91 -22.76 1.90
CA ARG A 114 23.08 -23.30 0.54
C ARG A 114 23.76 -24.66 0.53
N LYS A 115 24.63 -24.94 1.51
CA LYS A 115 25.29 -26.23 1.67
C LYS A 115 25.85 -26.36 3.08
N GLN A 116 25.49 -27.42 3.80
CA GLN A 116 26.21 -27.89 4.97
C GLN A 116 27.36 -28.77 4.48
N VAL A 117 28.58 -28.48 4.94
CA VAL A 117 29.73 -29.37 4.77
C VAL A 117 30.01 -29.91 6.17
N GLU A 118 29.85 -31.23 6.33
CA GLU A 118 30.27 -31.97 7.52
C GLU A 118 31.79 -32.12 7.55
#